data_AF-C0CX59-F1
#
_entry.id   AF-C0CX59-F1
#
_cell.length_a   1.000
_cell.length_b   1.000
_cell.length_c   1.000
_cell.angle_alpha   90.00
_cell.angle_beta   90.00
_cell.angle_gamma   90.00
#
_symmetry.space_group_name_H-M   'P 1'
#
loop_
_entity.id
_entity.type
_entity.pdbx_description
1 polymer ?
#
loop_
_entity_poly.entity_id
_entity_poly.type
_entity_poly.pdbx_seq_one_letter_code
_entity_poly.pdbx_strand_id
1 'polypeptide(L)'
;MSDLYTRFMEWIMPFLQANWQLFLIAVGALFLLGGIFNWKWTWDPNGHNLFGWNAFIYRHFGENGARVNTGISGVIIILCAVAMWLLM
;
A
#
# COMPACT_ATOMS: atom_id res chain seq x y z
N MET A 1 13.74 1.52 -24.77
CA MET A 1 13.89 0.72 -23.54
C MET A 1 15.09 -0.19 -23.69
N SER A 2 15.83 -0.45 -22.62
CA SER A 2 16.99 -1.36 -22.65
C SER A 2 16.54 -2.81 -22.77
N ASP A 3 17.28 -3.63 -23.52
CA ASP A 3 17.01 -5.07 -23.73
C ASP A 3 16.92 -5.87 -22.41
N LEU A 4 17.67 -5.41 -21.41
CA LEU A 4 17.68 -5.96 -20.06
C LEU A 4 16.35 -5.76 -19.32
N TYR A 5 15.67 -4.63 -19.55
CA TYR A 5 14.36 -4.37 -18.96
C TYR A 5 13.29 -5.27 -19.57
N THR A 6 13.31 -5.47 -20.89
CA THR A 6 12.36 -6.35 -21.58
C THR A 6 12.49 -7.80 -21.12
N ARG A 7 13.71 -8.34 -21.02
CA ARG A 7 13.93 -9.69 -20.48
C ARG A 7 13.50 -9.84 -19.02
N PHE A 8 13.72 -8.82 -18.21
CA PHE A 8 13.30 -8.82 -16.81
C PHE A 8 11.77 -8.82 -16.68
N MET A 9 11.08 -8.00 -17.47
CA MET A 9 9.62 -7.92 -17.48
C MET A 9 8.99 -9.22 -18.00
N GLU A 10 9.54 -9.86 -19.04
CA GLU A 10 9.08 -11.16 -19.52
C GLU A 10 9.17 -12.25 -18.45
N TRP A 11 10.15 -12.16 -17.56
CA TRP A 11 10.31 -13.11 -16.46
C TRP A 11 9.39 -12.79 -15.26
N ILE A 12 9.25 -11.52 -14.87
CA ILE A 12 8.44 -11.11 -13.71
C ILE A 12 6.93 -11.11 -13.99
N MET A 13 6.51 -10.63 -15.16
CA MET A 13 5.09 -10.51 -15.52
C MET A 13 4.27 -11.78 -15.31
N PRO A 14 4.68 -12.97 -15.79
CA PRO A 14 3.90 -14.19 -15.60
C PRO A 14 3.79 -14.58 -14.13
N PHE A 15 4.84 -14.37 -13.34
CA PHE A 15 4.80 -14.62 -11.89
C PHE A 15 3.84 -13.66 -11.17
N LEU A 16 3.89 -12.38 -11.54
CA LEU A 16 3.04 -11.34 -10.96
C LEU A 16 1.56 -11.54 -11.34
N GLN A 17 1.28 -11.96 -12.56
CA GLN A 17 -0.08 -12.25 -13.02
C GLN A 17 -0.65 -13.51 -12.38
N ALA A 18 0.18 -14.55 -12.16
CA ALA A 18 -0.24 -15.78 -11.49
C ALA A 18 -0.46 -15.60 -9.97
N ASN A 19 0.27 -14.68 -9.34
CA ASN A 19 0.27 -14.48 -7.88
C ASN A 19 -0.09 -13.04 -7.49
N TRP A 20 -0.94 -12.38 -8.27
CA TRP A 20 -1.29 -10.97 -8.06
C TRP A 20 -1.93 -10.73 -6.67
N GLN A 21 -2.58 -11.75 -6.10
CA GLN A 21 -3.11 -11.72 -4.74
C GLN A 21 -1.99 -11.62 -3.69
N LEU A 22 -0.88 -12.36 -3.87
CA LEU A 22 0.28 -12.26 -2.98
C LEU A 22 0.93 -10.89 -3.07
N PHE A 23 0.95 -10.30 -4.27
CA PHE A 23 1.42 -8.93 -4.44
C PHE A 23 0.55 -7.93 -3.68
N LEU A 24 -0.78 -8.04 -3.75
CA LEU A 24 -1.68 -7.19 -2.96
C LEU A 24 -1.53 -7.38 -1.46
N ILE A 25 -1.35 -8.63 -1.00
CA ILE A 25 -1.07 -8.92 0.42
C ILE A 25 0.26 -8.30 0.84
N ALA A 26 1.31 -8.41 0.02
CA ALA A 26 2.62 -7.82 0.30
C ALA A 26 2.55 -6.28 0.37
N VAL A 27 1.80 -5.65 -0.54
CA VAL A 27 1.54 -4.20 -0.52
C VAL A 27 0.77 -3.81 0.73
N GLY A 28 -0.31 -4.53 1.08
CA GLY A 28 -1.08 -4.27 2.29
C GLY A 28 -0.24 -4.44 3.57
N ALA A 29 0.63 -5.45 3.62
CA ALA A 29 1.57 -5.65 4.72
C ALA A 29 2.60 -4.52 4.82
N LEU A 30 3.07 -4.00 3.68
CA LEU A 30 3.97 -2.85 3.63
C LEU A 30 3.31 -1.58 4.19
N PHE A 31 2.02 -1.34 3.89
CA PHE A 31 1.24 -0.25 4.48
C PHE A 31 1.02 -0.43 5.98
N LEU A 32 0.73 -1.66 6.43
CA LEU A 32 0.64 -1.99 7.85
C LEU A 32 1.95 -1.72 8.60
N LEU A 33 3.07 -2.20 8.06
CA LEU A 33 4.40 -1.94 8.59
C LEU A 33 4.70 -0.44 8.60
N GLY A 34 4.32 0.27 7.53
CA GLY A 34 4.46 1.72 7.45
C GLY A 34 3.72 2.47 8.57
N GLY A 35 2.51 2.03 8.91
CA GLY A 35 1.74 2.57 10.05
C GLY A 35 2.38 2.26 11.40
N ILE A 36 2.85 1.02 11.61
CA ILE A 36 3.47 0.56 12.87
C ILE A 36 4.83 1.25 13.09
N PHE A 37 5.72 1.19 12.10
CA PHE A 37 7.08 1.73 12.14
C PHE A 37 7.15 3.25 11.93
N ASN A 38 6.00 3.92 11.80
CA ASN A 38 5.92 5.37 11.59
C ASN A 38 6.75 5.84 10.38
N TRP A 39 6.58 5.16 9.26
CA TRP A 39 7.21 5.58 8.01
C TRP A 39 6.54 6.85 7.52
N LYS A 40 7.19 8.00 7.74
CA LYS A 40 6.65 9.32 7.37
C LYS A 40 6.19 9.36 5.92
N TRP A 41 6.94 8.79 4.97
CA TRP A 41 6.54 8.80 3.56
C TRP A 41 5.18 8.15 3.25
N THR A 42 4.65 7.30 4.14
CA THR A 42 3.32 6.67 3.95
C THR A 42 2.16 7.58 4.35
N TRP A 43 2.38 8.58 5.20
CA TRP A 43 1.32 9.43 5.76
C TRP A 43 1.65 10.94 5.82
N ASP A 44 2.87 11.35 5.46
CA ASP A 44 3.37 12.71 5.66
C ASP A 44 2.44 13.76 5.02
N PRO A 45 1.87 14.67 5.82
CA PRO A 45 0.93 15.68 5.33
C PRO A 45 1.62 16.80 4.53
N ASN A 46 2.93 16.99 4.69
CA ASN A 46 3.71 17.99 3.93
C ASN A 46 4.10 17.49 2.55
N GLY A 47 3.91 16.19 2.27
CA GLY A 47 4.51 15.51 1.14
C GLY A 47 3.92 15.83 -0.23
N HIS A 48 2.61 15.97 -0.41
CA HIS A 48 2.08 16.11 -1.79
C HIS A 48 0.67 16.73 -1.95
N ASN A 49 -0.16 16.91 -0.90
CA ASN A 49 -1.48 17.54 -1.05
C ASN A 49 -2.06 18.04 0.28
N LEU A 50 -2.08 19.37 0.49
CA LEU A 50 -2.67 20.00 1.69
C LEU A 50 -4.17 19.73 1.89
N PHE A 51 -4.86 19.25 0.86
CA PHE A 51 -6.31 18.95 0.83
C PHE A 51 -6.63 17.46 0.63
N GLY A 52 -5.63 16.57 0.68
CA GLY A 52 -5.85 15.13 0.55
C GLY A 52 -6.52 14.50 1.78
N TRP A 53 -7.09 13.30 1.63
CA TRP A 53 -7.69 12.52 2.72
C TRP A 53 -6.75 12.40 3.95
N ASN A 54 -5.44 12.18 3.73
CA ASN A 54 -4.45 12.14 4.80
C ASN A 54 -4.28 13.49 5.53
N ALA A 55 -4.39 14.63 4.83
CA ALA A 55 -4.32 15.95 5.44
C ALA A 55 -5.58 16.27 6.27
N PHE A 56 -6.75 15.75 5.86
CA PHE A 56 -7.98 15.84 6.64
C PHE A 56 -7.88 15.04 7.95
N ILE A 57 -7.43 13.78 7.87
CA ILE A 57 -7.20 12.92 9.04
C ILE A 57 -6.18 13.57 9.99
N TYR A 58 -5.09 14.12 9.44
CA TYR A 58 -4.05 14.78 10.23
C TYR A 58 -4.56 16.05 10.94
N ARG A 59 -5.44 16.85 10.31
CA ARG A 59 -6.03 18.02 10.96
C ARG A 59 -7.05 17.67 12.05
N HIS A 60 -7.79 16.57 11.90
CA HIS A 60 -8.85 16.20 12.84
C HIS A 60 -8.36 15.34 14.00
N PHE A 61 -7.43 14.41 13.75
CA PHE A 61 -6.91 13.46 14.72
C PHE A 61 -5.40 13.63 15.03
N GLY A 62 -4.71 14.54 14.35
CA GLY A 62 -3.27 14.75 14.52
C GLY A 62 -2.41 13.65 13.91
N GLU A 63 -1.13 13.67 14.26
CA GLU A 63 -0.11 12.70 13.81
C GLU A 63 -0.49 11.25 14.17
N ASN A 64 -1.05 11.02 15.35
CA ASN A 64 -1.45 9.69 15.78
C ASN A 64 -2.61 9.12 14.94
N GLY A 65 -3.55 9.97 14.48
CA GLY A 65 -4.65 9.55 13.61
C GLY A 65 -4.20 9.17 12.22
N ALA A 66 -3.26 9.93 11.64
CA ALA A 66 -2.72 9.63 10.31
C ALA A 66 -2.01 8.27 10.29
N ARG A 67 -1.26 7.94 11.35
CA ARG A 67 -0.60 6.64 11.52
C ARG A 67 -1.58 5.48 11.58
N VAL A 68 -2.64 5.64 12.37
CA VAL A 68 -3.70 4.63 12.51
C VAL A 68 -4.44 4.43 11.20
N ASN A 69 -4.72 5.51 10.45
CA ASN A 69 -5.37 5.42 9.14
C ASN A 69 -4.54 4.62 8.13
N THR A 70 -3.22 4.80 8.09
CA THR A 70 -2.32 4.00 7.24
C THR A 70 -2.30 2.51 7.63
N GLY A 71 -2.36 2.23 8.94
CA GLY A 71 -2.51 0.86 9.42
C GLY A 71 -3.84 0.25 8.97
N ILE A 72 -4.95 0.96 9.18
CA ILE A 72 -6.30 0.51 8.80
C ILE A 72 -6.39 0.29 7.28
N SER A 73 -5.86 1.19 6.46
CA SER A 73 -5.86 1.01 5.01
C SER A 73 -5.07 -0.22 4.57
N GLY A 74 -3.93 -0.51 5.22
CA GLY A 74 -3.18 -1.75 5.02
C GLY A 74 -3.99 -3.00 5.36
N VAL A 75 -4.72 -3.00 6.48
CA VAL A 75 -5.62 -4.12 6.86
C VAL A 75 -6.73 -4.29 5.83
N ILE A 76 -7.36 -3.20 5.38
CA ILE A 76 -8.44 -3.23 4.38
C ILE A 76 -7.93 -3.84 3.08
N ILE A 77 -6.73 -3.46 2.62
CA ILE A 77 -6.13 -4.02 1.40
C ILE A 77 -5.92 -5.53 1.53
N ILE A 78 -5.41 -6.00 2.67
CA ILE A 78 -5.22 -7.44 2.92
C ILE A 78 -6.57 -8.17 2.96
N LEU A 79 -7.57 -7.62 3.66
CA LEU A 79 -8.90 -8.22 3.72
C LEU A 79 -9.55 -8.30 2.35
N CYS A 80 -9.45 -7.25 1.53
CA CYS A 80 -9.93 -7.26 0.15
C CYS A 80 -9.19 -8.29 -0.71
N ALA A 81 -7.86 -8.42 -0.57
CA ALA A 81 -7.07 -9.40 -1.31
C ALA A 81 -7.45 -10.85 -0.93
N VAL A 82 -7.63 -11.12 0.37
CA VAL A 82 -8.07 -12.43 0.86
C VAL A 82 -9.51 -12.73 0.44
N ALA A 83 -10.42 -11.74 0.50
CA ALA A 83 -11.79 -11.91 0.07
C ALA A 83 -11.89 -12.23 -1.42
N MET A 84 -11.13 -11.52 -2.27
CA MET A 84 -11.06 -11.83 -3.71
C MET A 84 -10.44 -13.20 -3.99
N TRP A 85 -9.50 -13.65 -3.16
CA TRP A 85 -8.94 -15.00 -3.26
C TRP A 85 -9.97 -16.07 -2.88
N LEU A 86 -10.76 -15.86 -1.83
CA LEU A 86 -11.81 -16.81 -1.42
C LEU A 86 -13.02 -16.84 -2.36
N LEU A 87 -13.25 -15.77 -3.12
CA LEU A 87 -14.35 -15.65 -4.08
C LEU A 87 -14.05 -16.22 -5.48
N MET A 88 -12.80 -16.60 -5.76
CA MET A 88 -12.34 -17.24 -7.00
C MET A 88 -12.14 -18.74 -6.81
#